data_AF-A0A914ZDJ1-F1
#
_entry.id   AF-A0A914ZDJ1-F1
#
_cell.length_a   1.000
_cell.length_b   1.000
_cell.length_c   1.000
_cell.angle_alpha   90.00
_cell.angle_beta   90.00
_cell.angle_gamma   90.00
#
_symmetry.space_group_name_H-M   'P 1'
#
loop_
_entity.id
_entity.type
_entity.pdbx_description
1 polymer ?
#
loop_
_entity_poly.entity_id
_entity_poly.type
_entity_poly.pdbx_seq_one_letter_code
_entity_poly.pdbx_strand_id
1 'polypeptide(L)'
;MVKIISYQKAFRAIEECPKPVIAAIHGACIGGGIDLITACDIRVAAAESTFCVKEVDIGMAADTGSLNRLPKICGNESWVREIALTARRFDETEALQHDLVSKVYDNREDMMKGVEKMAQTIAAKSPVAIQGTKIVLNYSRDHSIQDSLNFVANWNMSQLITEDVPKAAMAVFQKQPQPNFAKL
;
A
#
# COMPACT_ATOMS: atom_id res chain seq x y z
N MET A 1 19.41 19.48 -8.50
CA MET A 1 19.75 18.19 -7.86
C MET A 1 19.19 18.03 -6.44
N VAL A 2 19.21 19.04 -5.56
CA VAL A 2 18.66 18.89 -4.18
C VAL A 2 17.13 18.72 -4.11
N LYS A 3 16.36 19.24 -5.10
CA LYS A 3 14.89 19.22 -5.08
C LYS A 3 14.25 17.84 -5.36
N ILE A 4 14.83 17.01 -6.22
CA ILE A 4 14.28 15.69 -6.57
C ILE A 4 14.29 14.73 -5.37
N ILE A 5 15.38 14.73 -4.60
CA ILE A 5 15.51 13.91 -3.39
C ILE A 5 14.44 14.29 -2.37
N SER A 6 14.12 15.59 -2.24
CA SER A 6 13.02 16.03 -1.37
C SER A 6 11.66 15.52 -1.84
N TYR A 7 11.39 15.47 -3.14
CA TYR A 7 10.15 14.90 -3.68
C TYR A 7 10.09 13.39 -3.46
N GLN A 8 11.15 12.65 -3.76
CA GLN A 8 11.25 11.22 -3.46
C GLN A 8 11.01 10.93 -1.97
N LYS A 9 11.56 11.76 -1.07
CA LYS A 9 11.32 11.68 0.38
C LYS A 9 9.85 11.88 0.73
N ALA A 10 9.14 12.79 0.06
CA ALA A 10 7.71 13.01 0.33
C ALA A 10 6.87 11.76 0.04
N PHE A 11 7.12 11.07 -1.08
CA PHE A 11 6.44 9.81 -1.39
C PHE A 11 6.92 8.65 -0.50
N ARG A 12 8.23 8.58 -0.23
CA ARG A 12 8.81 7.58 0.67
C ARG A 12 8.25 7.68 2.09
N ALA A 13 7.91 8.88 2.56
CA ALA A 13 7.29 9.08 3.88
C ALA A 13 5.94 8.35 4.02
N ILE A 14 5.23 8.07 2.93
CA ILE A 14 3.99 7.26 2.94
C ILE A 14 4.32 5.79 3.21
N GLU A 15 5.32 5.26 2.51
CA GLU A 15 5.80 3.90 2.65
C GLU A 15 6.41 3.67 4.06
N GLU A 16 7.12 4.67 4.58
CA GLU A 16 7.73 4.66 5.93
C GLU A 16 6.75 5.02 7.06
N CYS A 17 5.55 5.52 6.74
CA CYS A 17 4.54 5.79 7.75
C CYS A 17 4.22 4.49 8.51
N PRO A 18 4.30 4.47 9.85
CA PRO A 18 4.06 3.23 10.60
C PRO A 18 2.63 2.73 10.44
N LYS A 19 1.67 3.61 10.12
CA LYS A 19 0.27 3.25 9.90
C LYS A 19 0.06 2.75 8.46
N PRO A 20 -0.84 1.77 8.24
CA PRO A 20 -1.29 1.42 6.90
C PRO A 20 -1.97 2.62 6.22
N VAL A 21 -1.66 2.82 4.94
CA VAL A 21 -2.16 3.90 4.09
C VAL A 21 -2.95 3.30 2.94
N ILE A 22 -4.21 3.71 2.82
CA ILE A 22 -5.13 3.27 1.78
C ILE A 22 -5.31 4.41 0.78
N ALA A 23 -4.97 4.17 -0.49
CA ALA A 23 -5.33 5.04 -1.60
C ALA A 23 -6.75 4.71 -2.08
N ALA A 24 -7.64 5.71 -2.04
CA ALA A 24 -8.99 5.63 -2.57
C ALA A 24 -9.10 6.51 -3.83
N ILE A 25 -8.99 5.90 -5.00
CA ILE A 25 -8.87 6.61 -6.28
C ILE A 25 -10.26 6.83 -6.89
N HIS A 26 -10.57 8.08 -7.25
CA HIS A 26 -11.73 8.41 -8.08
C HIS A 26 -11.34 9.43 -9.15
N GLY A 27 -11.86 9.27 -10.37
CA GLY A 27 -11.51 10.13 -11.49
C GLY A 27 -10.07 9.93 -11.96
N ALA A 28 -9.39 11.01 -12.33
CA ALA A 28 -8.07 10.93 -12.98
C ALA A 28 -6.90 10.83 -11.97
N CYS A 29 -6.09 9.77 -12.10
CA CYS A 29 -4.84 9.54 -11.39
C CYS A 29 -3.67 9.52 -12.39
N ILE A 30 -2.99 10.65 -12.55
CA ILE A 30 -2.05 10.89 -13.67
C ILE A 30 -0.68 11.31 -13.14
N GLY A 31 0.38 10.78 -13.74
CA GLY A 31 1.77 11.13 -13.44
C GLY A 31 2.11 10.92 -11.97
N GLY A 32 2.45 12.00 -11.26
CA GLY A 32 2.69 11.97 -9.80
C GLY A 32 1.55 11.39 -8.95
N GLY A 33 0.32 11.30 -9.49
CA GLY A 33 -0.76 10.50 -8.87
C GLY A 33 -0.43 9.00 -8.82
N ILE A 34 0.17 8.44 -9.87
CA ILE A 34 0.67 7.07 -9.91
C ILE A 34 1.83 6.89 -8.91
N ASP A 35 2.78 7.83 -8.85
CA ASP A 35 3.84 7.81 -7.84
C ASP A 35 3.30 7.83 -6.40
N LEU A 36 2.22 8.59 -6.17
CA LEU A 36 1.53 8.65 -4.88
C LEU A 36 0.93 7.29 -4.52
N ILE A 37 0.06 6.75 -5.37
CA ILE A 37 -0.71 5.55 -5.01
C ILE A 37 0.19 4.32 -4.91
N THR A 38 1.27 4.26 -5.70
CA THR A 38 2.22 3.14 -5.65
C THR A 38 3.05 3.14 -4.37
N ALA A 39 3.14 4.26 -3.65
CA ALA A 39 3.74 4.33 -2.31
C ALA A 39 2.78 3.92 -1.17
N CYS A 40 1.48 3.80 -1.44
CA CYS A 40 0.48 3.35 -0.45
C CYS A 40 0.46 1.83 -0.30
N ASP A 41 -0.03 1.34 0.84
CA ASP A 41 -0.10 -0.10 1.15
C ASP A 41 -1.23 -0.79 0.38
N ILE A 42 -2.41 -0.15 0.33
CA ILE A 42 -3.62 -0.68 -0.33
C ILE A 42 -4.13 0.37 -1.31
N ARG A 43 -4.59 -0.06 -2.48
CA ARG A 43 -5.17 0.78 -3.52
C ARG A 43 -6.53 0.24 -3.93
N VAL A 44 -7.55 1.09 -3.92
CA VAL A 44 -8.89 0.78 -4.45
C VAL A 44 -9.36 1.91 -5.35
N ALA A 45 -10.24 1.62 -6.29
CA ALA A 45 -10.77 2.62 -7.22
C ALA A 45 -12.30 2.64 -7.23
N ALA A 46 -12.88 3.77 -7.62
CA ALA A 46 -14.25 3.87 -8.07
C ALA A 46 -14.33 3.63 -9.60
N ALA A 47 -15.49 3.23 -10.09
CA ALA A 47 -15.80 3.19 -11.52
C ALA A 47 -15.48 4.54 -12.19
N GLU A 48 -15.14 4.49 -13.48
CA GLU A 48 -14.74 5.64 -14.28
C GLU A 48 -13.41 6.31 -13.82
N SER A 49 -12.61 5.62 -13.00
CA SER A 49 -11.28 6.11 -12.66
C SER A 49 -10.31 5.84 -13.80
N THR A 50 -9.47 6.82 -14.11
CA THR A 50 -8.49 6.70 -15.19
C THR A 50 -7.08 6.89 -14.68
N PHE A 51 -6.15 6.15 -15.23
CA PHE A 51 -4.76 6.09 -14.81
C PHE A 51 -3.83 6.36 -15.98
N CYS A 52 -2.66 6.95 -15.70
CA CYS A 52 -1.67 7.24 -16.73
C CYS A 52 -0.30 7.54 -16.09
N VAL A 53 0.74 6.82 -16.51
CA VAL A 53 2.15 7.21 -16.26
C VAL A 53 2.52 8.23 -17.33
N LYS A 54 2.41 9.52 -17.02
CA LYS A 54 2.34 10.60 -18.02
C LYS A 54 3.71 11.17 -18.40
N GLU A 55 4.74 10.83 -17.65
CA GLU A 55 6.01 11.54 -17.63
C GLU A 55 6.73 11.54 -18.99
N VAL A 56 6.58 10.48 -19.80
CA VAL A 56 7.21 10.44 -21.13
C VAL A 56 6.60 11.45 -22.11
N ASP A 57 5.31 11.80 -21.97
CA ASP A 57 4.67 12.82 -22.80
C ASP A 57 5.12 14.25 -22.45
N ILE A 58 5.72 14.44 -21.26
CA ILE A 58 6.35 15.71 -20.86
C ILE A 58 7.88 15.65 -21.03
N GLY A 59 8.41 14.60 -21.67
CA GLY A 59 9.81 14.46 -22.02
C GLY A 59 10.73 14.05 -20.86
N MET A 60 10.20 13.36 -19.84
CA MET A 60 11.02 12.87 -18.72
C MET A 60 10.68 11.43 -18.31
N ALA A 61 11.62 10.76 -17.66
CA ALA A 61 11.32 9.52 -16.94
C ALA A 61 10.66 9.85 -15.60
N ALA A 62 9.67 9.07 -15.19
CA ALA A 62 9.10 9.21 -13.85
C ALA A 62 10.16 8.88 -12.79
N ASP A 63 10.34 9.80 -11.84
CA ASP A 63 11.53 9.83 -10.99
C ASP A 63 11.22 9.87 -9.48
N THR A 64 9.93 9.86 -9.11
CA THR A 64 9.45 9.90 -7.73
C THR A 64 9.01 8.55 -7.16
N GLY A 65 9.01 7.50 -7.99
CA GLY A 65 9.00 6.11 -7.53
C GLY A 65 8.13 5.15 -8.34
N SER A 66 7.23 5.60 -9.22
CA SER A 66 6.36 4.72 -10.01
C SER A 66 7.15 3.64 -10.77
N LEU A 67 8.25 4.00 -11.45
CA LEU A 67 9.13 3.03 -12.15
C LEU A 67 9.81 2.00 -11.23
N ASN A 68 9.91 2.29 -9.94
CA ASN A 68 10.55 1.41 -8.95
C ASN A 68 9.53 0.53 -8.20
N ARG A 69 8.29 1.01 -8.06
CA ARG A 69 7.24 0.36 -7.29
C ARG A 69 6.27 -0.44 -8.16
N LEU A 70 5.93 0.03 -9.36
CA LEU A 70 5.02 -0.69 -10.27
C LEU A 70 5.47 -2.13 -10.55
N PRO A 71 6.76 -2.42 -10.86
CA PRO A 71 7.20 -3.80 -11.09
C PRO A 71 7.10 -4.71 -9.85
N LYS A 72 7.00 -4.13 -8.65
CA LYS A 72 6.83 -4.85 -7.37
C LYS A 72 5.37 -5.02 -6.97
N ILE A 73 4.47 -4.26 -7.61
CA ILE A 73 3.03 -4.26 -7.36
C ILE A 73 2.31 -5.12 -8.41
N CYS A 74 2.64 -4.92 -9.67
CA CYS A 74 1.93 -5.51 -10.80
C CYS A 74 2.71 -6.72 -11.30
N GLY A 75 2.04 -7.87 -11.45
CA GLY A 75 2.70 -9.13 -11.85
C GLY A 75 3.18 -9.18 -13.31
N ASN A 76 2.69 -8.28 -14.17
CA ASN A 76 3.00 -8.28 -15.60
C ASN A 76 3.98 -7.14 -15.96
N GLU A 77 5.28 -7.45 -16.03
CA GLU A 77 6.31 -6.47 -16.39
C GLU A 77 6.13 -5.88 -17.80
N SER A 78 5.65 -6.68 -18.77
CA SER A 78 5.39 -6.18 -20.13
C SER A 78 4.35 -5.08 -20.12
N TRP A 79 3.28 -5.24 -19.35
CA TRP A 79 2.25 -4.23 -19.18
C TRP A 79 2.79 -2.98 -18.49
N VAL A 80 3.59 -3.13 -17.42
CA VAL A 80 4.22 -1.98 -16.73
C VAL A 80 5.08 -1.17 -17.70
N ARG A 81 5.88 -1.84 -18.55
CA ARG A 81 6.69 -1.17 -19.58
C ARG A 81 5.81 -0.49 -20.62
N GLU A 82 4.75 -1.14 -21.06
CA GLU A 82 3.81 -0.59 -22.04
C GLU A 82 3.19 0.73 -21.55
N ILE A 83 2.57 0.75 -20.36
CA ILE A 83 1.93 1.97 -19.85
C ILE A 83 2.94 3.09 -19.55
N ALA A 84 4.16 2.74 -19.13
CA ALA A 84 5.21 3.71 -18.83
C ALA A 84 5.86 4.31 -20.08
N LEU A 85 6.03 3.52 -21.14
CA LEU A 85 6.68 3.96 -22.38
C LEU A 85 5.70 4.64 -23.35
N THR A 86 4.41 4.32 -23.27
CA THR A 86 3.39 4.88 -24.17
C THR A 86 2.62 6.06 -23.57
N ALA A 87 2.68 6.25 -22.25
CA ALA A 87 1.81 7.17 -21.51
C ALA A 87 0.31 7.03 -21.82
N ARG A 88 -0.13 5.87 -22.32
CA ARG A 88 -1.55 5.67 -22.62
C ARG A 88 -2.38 5.71 -21.33
N ARG A 89 -3.63 6.11 -21.47
CA ARG A 89 -4.61 5.98 -20.39
C ARG A 89 -5.10 4.54 -20.31
N PHE A 90 -5.43 4.14 -19.10
CA PHE A 90 -6.15 2.91 -18.80
C PHE A 90 -7.21 3.17 -17.73
N ASP A 91 -8.24 2.34 -17.69
CA ASP A 91 -9.35 2.48 -16.76
C ASP A 91 -9.18 1.63 -15.50
N GLU A 92 -10.15 1.69 -14.59
CA GLU A 92 -10.15 0.93 -13.35
C GLU A 92 -10.27 -0.59 -13.55
N THR A 93 -10.87 -1.03 -14.65
CA THR A 93 -11.01 -2.46 -14.96
C THR A 93 -9.66 -3.04 -15.34
N GLU A 94 -8.93 -2.36 -16.21
CA GLU A 94 -7.56 -2.72 -16.56
C GLU A 94 -6.63 -2.61 -15.34
N ALA A 95 -6.77 -1.55 -14.52
CA ALA A 95 -6.00 -1.41 -13.29
C ALA A 95 -6.22 -2.58 -12.31
N LEU A 96 -7.45 -3.10 -12.21
CA LEU A 96 -7.79 -4.27 -11.40
C LEU A 96 -7.19 -5.55 -12.01
N GLN A 97 -7.29 -5.71 -13.33
CA GLN A 97 -6.75 -6.87 -14.05
C GLN A 97 -5.23 -7.02 -13.89
N HIS A 98 -4.52 -5.90 -13.71
CA HIS A 98 -3.07 -5.85 -13.56
C HIS A 98 -2.58 -5.62 -12.13
N ASP A 99 -3.43 -5.88 -11.13
CA ASP A 99 -3.12 -5.80 -9.68
C ASP A 99 -2.73 -4.40 -9.16
N LEU A 100 -2.87 -3.35 -9.98
CA LEU A 100 -2.59 -1.99 -9.52
C LEU A 100 -3.58 -1.58 -8.43
N VAL A 101 -4.84 -1.99 -8.53
CA VAL A 101 -5.85 -1.82 -7.47
C VAL A 101 -6.37 -3.18 -7.02
N SER A 102 -6.64 -3.35 -5.73
CA SER A 102 -7.18 -4.61 -5.19
C SER A 102 -8.70 -4.73 -5.29
N LYS A 103 -9.38 -3.60 -5.53
CA LYS A 103 -10.84 -3.56 -5.66
C LYS A 103 -11.31 -2.34 -6.44
N VAL A 104 -12.37 -2.53 -7.22
CA VAL A 104 -13.15 -1.47 -7.84
C VAL A 104 -14.55 -1.42 -7.19
N TYR A 105 -15.07 -0.23 -6.98
CA TYR A 105 -16.41 0.05 -6.46
C TYR A 105 -17.24 0.77 -7.51
N ASP A 106 -18.56 0.58 -7.49
CA ASP A 106 -19.48 1.13 -8.51
C ASP A 106 -19.45 2.67 -8.57
N ASN A 107 -19.17 3.34 -7.46
CA ASN A 107 -19.05 4.79 -7.39
C ASN A 107 -18.18 5.23 -6.21
N ARG A 108 -17.90 6.54 -6.15
CA ARG A 108 -17.07 7.16 -5.11
C ARG A 108 -17.65 6.99 -3.70
N GLU A 109 -18.97 7.08 -3.53
CA GLU A 109 -19.59 7.00 -2.20
C GLU A 109 -19.42 5.59 -1.61
N ASP A 110 -19.70 4.56 -2.41
CA ASP A 110 -19.54 3.17 -2.00
C ASP A 110 -18.07 2.79 -1.78
N MET A 111 -17.16 3.37 -2.57
CA MET A 111 -15.72 3.27 -2.32
C MET A 111 -15.37 3.83 -0.94
N MET A 112 -15.83 5.04 -0.61
CA MET A 112 -15.50 5.67 0.68
C MET A 112 -16.06 4.87 1.87
N LYS A 113 -17.30 4.36 1.79
CA LYS A 113 -17.87 3.45 2.79
C LYS A 113 -17.03 2.18 2.95
N GLY A 114 -16.58 1.61 1.83
CA GLY A 114 -15.73 0.43 1.80
C GLY A 114 -14.36 0.66 2.43
N VAL A 115 -13.72 1.79 2.11
CA VAL A 115 -12.43 2.21 2.66
C VAL A 115 -12.54 2.48 4.15
N GLU A 116 -13.58 3.17 4.60
CA GLU A 116 -13.81 3.43 6.02
C GLU A 116 -13.97 2.12 6.79
N LYS A 117 -14.79 1.19 6.29
CA LYS A 117 -14.95 -0.15 6.89
C LYS A 117 -13.63 -0.91 6.95
N MET A 118 -12.81 -0.84 5.90
CA MET A 118 -11.48 -1.46 5.85
C MET A 118 -10.54 -0.84 6.89
N ALA A 119 -10.49 0.49 6.96
CA ALA A 119 -9.67 1.23 7.92
C ALA A 119 -10.10 0.91 9.37
N GLN A 120 -11.40 0.86 9.66
CA GLN A 120 -11.93 0.44 10.97
C GLN A 120 -11.54 -1.00 11.30
N THR A 121 -11.60 -1.91 10.32
CA THR A 121 -11.19 -3.31 10.51
C THR A 121 -9.71 -3.43 10.86
N ILE A 122 -8.85 -2.63 10.21
CA ILE A 122 -7.42 -2.56 10.50
C ILE A 122 -7.18 -1.93 11.88
N ALA A 123 -7.86 -0.82 12.19
CA ALA A 123 -7.72 -0.09 13.44
C ALA A 123 -8.21 -0.86 14.68
N ALA A 124 -9.04 -1.88 14.49
CA ALA A 124 -9.49 -2.78 15.55
C ALA A 124 -8.47 -3.87 15.91
N LYS A 125 -7.32 -3.94 15.24
CA LYS A 125 -6.26 -4.93 15.50
C LYS A 125 -5.17 -4.35 16.41
N SER A 126 -4.32 -5.22 16.94
CA SER A 126 -3.13 -4.81 17.71
C SER A 126 -2.29 -3.84 16.87
N PRO A 127 -2.00 -2.61 17.35
CA PRO A 127 -1.18 -1.67 16.61
C PRO A 127 0.26 -2.18 16.47
N VAL A 128 0.77 -2.90 17.47
CA VAL A 128 2.09 -3.56 17.40
C VAL A 128 2.11 -4.57 16.25
N ALA A 129 1.07 -5.40 16.13
CA ALA A 129 0.98 -6.38 15.06
C ALA A 129 0.86 -5.72 13.69
N ILE A 130 -0.04 -4.75 13.52
CA ILE A 130 -0.27 -4.07 12.23
C ILE A 130 0.96 -3.31 11.74
N GLN A 131 1.57 -2.49 12.61
CA GLN A 131 2.77 -1.72 12.24
C GLN A 131 3.94 -2.68 11.94
N GLY A 132 4.11 -3.72 12.77
CA GLY A 132 5.10 -4.76 12.54
C GLY A 132 4.90 -5.51 11.21
N THR A 133 3.66 -5.87 10.87
CA THR A 133 3.32 -6.49 9.58
C THR A 133 3.72 -5.59 8.41
N LYS A 134 3.38 -4.29 8.44
CA LYS A 134 3.77 -3.35 7.39
C LYS A 134 5.30 -3.27 7.25
N ILE A 135 6.01 -3.12 8.37
CA ILE A 135 7.48 -3.02 8.38
C ILE A 135 8.11 -4.27 7.77
N VAL A 136 7.65 -5.46 8.16
CA VAL A 136 8.17 -6.74 7.66
C VAL A 136 7.85 -6.92 6.18
N LEU A 137 6.64 -6.58 5.71
CA LEU A 137 6.28 -6.67 4.28
C LEU A 137 7.14 -5.72 3.43
N ASN A 138 7.39 -4.50 3.90
CA ASN A 138 8.26 -3.56 3.21
C ASN A 138 9.71 -4.07 3.15
N TYR A 139 10.21 -4.67 4.24
CA TYR A 139 11.53 -5.28 4.25
C TYR A 139 11.59 -6.49 3.31
N SER A 140 10.62 -7.41 3.40
CA SER A 140 10.61 -8.66 2.63
C SER A 140 10.55 -8.44 1.12
N ARG A 141 9.93 -7.34 0.69
CA ARG A 141 9.85 -6.94 -0.72
C ARG A 141 11.23 -6.79 -1.38
N ASP A 142 12.23 -6.37 -0.60
CA ASP A 142 13.53 -5.93 -1.13
C ASP A 142 14.70 -6.83 -0.66
N HIS A 143 14.41 -7.95 0.02
CA HIS A 143 15.40 -8.85 0.60
C HIS A 143 15.07 -10.32 0.31
N SER A 144 16.04 -11.21 0.51
CA SER A 144 15.80 -12.64 0.39
C SER A 144 14.82 -13.13 1.48
N ILE A 145 14.18 -14.28 1.25
CA ILE A 145 13.31 -14.91 2.25
C ILE A 145 14.07 -15.13 3.57
N GLN A 146 15.32 -15.62 3.50
CA GLN A 146 16.12 -15.88 4.70
C GLN A 146 16.44 -14.60 5.48
N ASP A 147 16.80 -13.51 4.79
CA ASP A 147 17.06 -12.22 5.44
C ASP A 147 15.79 -11.67 6.08
N SER A 148 14.66 -11.78 5.38
CA SER A 148 13.37 -11.33 5.92
C SER A 148 12.93 -12.14 7.14
N LEU A 149 13.17 -13.46 7.14
CA LEU A 149 12.86 -14.32 8.28
C LEU A 149 13.75 -13.98 9.50
N ASN A 150 15.04 -13.74 9.28
CA ASN A 150 15.95 -13.29 10.32
C ASN A 150 15.55 -11.91 10.87
N PHE A 151 15.16 -10.99 9.98
CA PHE A 151 14.66 -9.66 10.36
C PHE A 151 13.42 -9.75 11.24
N VAL A 152 12.38 -10.49 10.84
CA VAL A 152 11.15 -10.60 11.62
C VAL A 152 11.35 -11.37 12.93
N ALA A 153 12.25 -12.35 12.98
CA ALA A 153 12.61 -13.03 14.21
C ALA A 153 13.18 -12.04 15.24
N ASN A 154 14.17 -11.24 14.85
CA ASN A 154 14.78 -10.22 15.71
C ASN A 154 13.77 -9.12 16.11
N TRP A 155 12.94 -8.67 15.17
CA TRP A 155 11.87 -7.71 15.45
C TRP A 155 10.92 -8.25 16.53
N ASN A 156 10.40 -9.47 16.33
CA ASN A 156 9.44 -10.10 17.25
C ASN A 156 10.02 -10.39 18.64
N MET A 157 11.32 -10.61 18.79
CA MET A 157 11.95 -10.75 20.12
C MET A 157 11.67 -9.56 21.03
N SER A 158 11.57 -8.35 20.46
CA SER A 158 11.21 -7.13 21.22
C SER A 158 9.70 -6.89 21.25
N GLN A 159 9.00 -7.16 20.16
CA GLN A 159 7.58 -6.78 20.02
C GLN A 159 6.62 -7.76 20.71
N LEU A 160 6.98 -9.04 20.87
CA LEU A 160 6.14 -10.04 21.54
C LEU A 160 6.04 -9.83 23.06
N ILE A 161 6.79 -8.87 23.63
CA ILE A 161 6.70 -8.46 25.04
C ILE A 161 5.44 -7.57 25.28
N THR A 162 4.68 -7.24 24.24
CA THR A 162 3.40 -6.52 24.34
C THR A 162 2.33 -7.29 25.14
N GLU A 163 1.40 -6.55 25.76
CA GLU A 163 0.21 -7.13 26.40
C GLU A 163 -0.84 -7.63 25.40
N ASP A 164 -0.72 -7.26 24.12
CA ASP A 164 -1.71 -7.57 23.10
C ASP A 164 -1.82 -9.09 22.86
N VAL A 165 -0.70 -9.80 22.84
CA VAL A 165 -0.65 -11.26 22.64
C VAL A 165 -1.38 -12.02 23.75
N PRO A 166 -1.06 -11.83 25.05
CA PRO A 166 -1.78 -12.51 26.12
C PRO A 166 -3.26 -12.12 26.19
N LYS A 167 -3.62 -10.84 25.94
CA LYS A 167 -5.02 -10.42 25.86
C LYS A 167 -5.79 -11.16 24.77
N ALA A 168 -5.21 -11.26 23.58
CA ALA A 168 -5.83 -11.96 22.45
C ALA A 168 -5.97 -13.48 22.74
N ALA A 169 -4.92 -14.10 23.28
CA ALA A 169 -4.93 -15.52 23.62
C ALA A 169 -6.00 -15.83 24.69
N MET A 170 -6.11 -14.99 25.71
CA MET A 170 -7.11 -15.14 26.77
C MET A 170 -8.54 -14.96 26.26
N ALA A 171 -8.79 -13.99 25.38
CA ALA A 171 -10.10 -13.80 24.75
C ALA A 171 -10.53 -15.04 23.95
N VAL A 172 -9.62 -15.62 23.16
CA VAL A 172 -9.87 -16.87 22.43
C VAL A 172 -10.17 -18.03 23.38
N PHE A 173 -9.33 -18.22 24.41
CA PHE A 173 -9.52 -19.29 25.41
C PHE A 173 -10.86 -19.17 26.13
N GLN A 174 -11.29 -17.94 26.46
CA GLN A 174 -12.55 -17.65 27.14
C GLN A 174 -13.76 -17.52 26.20
N LYS A 175 -13.58 -17.71 24.89
CA LYS A 175 -14.61 -17.49 23.85
C LYS A 175 -15.26 -16.11 23.91
N GLN A 176 -14.47 -15.10 24.27
CA GLN A 176 -14.89 -13.71 24.31
C GLN A 176 -14.63 -13.01 22.96
N PRO A 177 -15.29 -11.87 22.70
CA PRO A 177 -14.93 -10.99 21.59
C PRO A 177 -13.45 -10.57 21.65
N GLN A 178 -12.92 -10.15 20.51
CA GLN A 178 -11.56 -9.61 20.44
C GLN A 178 -11.37 -8.47 21.45
N PRO A 179 -10.23 -8.42 22.16
CA PRO A 179 -9.99 -7.38 23.15
C PRO A 179 -9.82 -6.02 22.44
N ASN A 180 -10.11 -4.95 23.18
CA ASN A 180 -9.78 -3.62 22.73
C ASN A 180 -8.27 -3.40 22.88
N PHE A 181 -7.59 -3.25 21.75
CA PHE A 181 -6.18 -2.85 21.71
C PHE A 181 -6.04 -1.33 21.78
N ALA A 182 -4.82 -0.85 22.01
CA ALA A 182 -4.51 0.56 21.84
C ALA A 182 -4.74 1.01 20.39
N LYS A 183 -5.04 2.30 20.17
CA LYS A 183 -5.27 2.85 18.84
C LYS A 183 -3.94 2.99 18.06
N LEU A 184 -4.02 2.84 16.73
CA LEU A 184 -2.91 3.03 15.77
C LEU A 184 -2.33 4.44 15.77
#